data_AF-A0A9P0A1R1-F1
#
_entry.id   AF-A0A9P0A1R1-F1
#
_cell.length_a   1.000
_cell.length_b   1.000
_cell.length_c   1.000
_cell.angle_alpha   90.00
_cell.angle_beta   90.00
_cell.angle_gamma   90.00
#
_symmetry.space_group_name_H-M   'P 1'
#
loop_
_entity.id
_entity.type
_entity.pdbx_description
1 polymer ?
#
loop_
_entity_poly.entity_id
_entity_poly.type
_entity_poly.pdbx_seq_one_letter_code
_entity_poly.pdbx_strand_id
1 'polypeptide(L)'
;MASPSQSSKRSLFSLQMRKATKDVHAVSDALVNAKLFLALSNNAVWADGLLVFYEVFRLLENAMTTLKGSSVHQFNIEGLARTEAFELDLAYYLGVDWTKTYEPRESVVKYLMHLRHLEKTEPILLVAYIYHLYMGLLSGGQILRKKRIMASKLNFFTKTNGSNPIKGYSVTDFGRHSLYQLKQKLRATLDELALTLDDETKLKLLEESRRVFLLNNEIIKSVRGTTTVVLLKLLFILVVVVILYFCYLLCKNIA
;
A
#
# COMPACT_ATOMS: atom_id res chain seq x y z
N MET A 1 -31.12 -31.34 -27.71
CA MET A 1 -30.78 -31.44 -26.28
C MET A 1 -29.27 -31.26 -26.15
N ALA A 2 -28.81 -30.08 -25.74
CA ALA A 2 -27.40 -29.83 -25.49
C ALA A 2 -27.02 -30.41 -24.12
N SER A 3 -25.90 -31.11 -24.06
CA SER A 3 -25.37 -31.81 -22.90
C SER A 3 -25.04 -30.83 -21.74
N PRO A 4 -25.34 -31.17 -20.46
CA PRO A 4 -25.19 -30.24 -19.33
C PRO A 4 -23.74 -29.96 -18.88
N SER A 5 -22.72 -30.39 -19.64
CA SER A 5 -21.32 -30.44 -19.20
C SER A 5 -20.39 -29.38 -19.82
N GLN A 6 -20.89 -28.47 -20.65
CA GLN A 6 -20.08 -27.39 -21.25
C GLN A 6 -20.13 -26.04 -20.50
N SER A 7 -20.77 -25.99 -19.33
CA SER A 7 -20.51 -24.95 -18.31
C SER A 7 -19.20 -25.28 -17.58
N SER A 8 -18.09 -25.31 -18.31
CA SER A 8 -16.75 -25.23 -17.71
C SER A 8 -16.76 -24.05 -16.74
N LYS A 9 -16.47 -24.30 -15.46
CA LYS A 9 -16.28 -23.29 -14.42
C LYS A 9 -15.28 -22.24 -14.93
N ARG A 10 -15.74 -21.19 -15.61
CA ARG A 10 -14.91 -20.03 -15.93
C ARG A 10 -14.50 -19.45 -14.58
N SER A 11 -13.23 -19.61 -14.21
CA SER A 11 -12.71 -19.10 -12.95
C SER A 11 -13.00 -17.60 -12.85
N LEU A 12 -13.49 -17.14 -11.70
CA LEU A 12 -13.73 -15.72 -11.42
C LEU A 12 -12.52 -14.86 -11.87
N PHE A 13 -12.77 -13.72 -12.48
CA PHE A 13 -11.70 -12.89 -13.04
C PHE A 13 -10.77 -12.35 -11.94
N SER A 14 -11.32 -12.05 -10.76
CA SER A 14 -10.56 -11.74 -9.55
C SER A 14 -9.55 -12.83 -9.17
N LEU A 15 -9.90 -14.11 -9.38
CA LEU A 15 -9.00 -15.24 -9.16
C LEU A 15 -7.92 -15.31 -10.26
N GLN A 16 -8.26 -14.98 -11.50
CA GLN A 16 -7.31 -14.92 -12.61
C GLN A 16 -6.28 -13.81 -12.39
N MET A 17 -6.71 -12.59 -12.05
CA MET A 17 -5.83 -11.48 -11.69
C MET A 17 -4.88 -11.87 -10.54
N ARG A 18 -5.41 -12.50 -9.48
CA ARG A 18 -4.58 -12.99 -8.36
C ARG A 18 -3.54 -14.01 -8.80
N LYS A 19 -3.90 -14.93 -9.72
CA LYS A 19 -2.97 -15.93 -10.25
C LYS A 19 -1.89 -15.27 -11.12
N ALA A 20 -2.29 -14.33 -11.97
CA ALA A 20 -1.40 -13.61 -12.89
C ALA A 20 -0.37 -12.73 -12.18
N THR A 21 -0.63 -12.29 -10.95
CA THR A 21 0.26 -11.41 -10.20
C THR A 21 1.03 -12.12 -9.07
N LYS A 22 0.88 -13.44 -8.90
CA LYS A 22 1.42 -14.18 -7.75
C LYS A 22 2.93 -13.98 -7.53
N ASP A 23 3.72 -14.07 -8.60
CA ASP A 23 5.17 -13.90 -8.61
C ASP A 23 5.59 -12.47 -8.27
N VAL A 24 5.02 -11.48 -8.95
CA VAL A 24 5.34 -10.05 -8.72
C VAL A 24 4.82 -9.55 -7.37
N HIS A 25 3.71 -10.13 -6.87
CA HIS A 25 3.21 -9.89 -5.52
C HIS A 25 4.18 -10.39 -4.47
N ALA A 26 4.78 -11.58 -4.65
CA ALA A 26 5.78 -12.10 -3.71
C ALA A 26 7.02 -11.20 -3.61
N VAL A 27 7.48 -10.64 -4.74
CA VAL A 27 8.56 -9.64 -4.75
C VAL A 27 8.15 -8.39 -3.98
N SER A 28 6.92 -7.94 -4.17
CA SER A 28 6.38 -6.77 -3.47
C SER A 28 6.28 -6.99 -1.96
N ASP A 29 5.80 -8.16 -1.52
CA ASP A 29 5.75 -8.54 -0.11
C ASP A 29 7.14 -8.56 0.52
N ALA A 30 8.14 -9.11 -0.18
CA ALA A 30 9.51 -9.13 0.32
C ALA A 30 10.07 -7.71 0.47
N LEU A 31 9.87 -6.85 -0.52
CA LEU A 31 10.31 -5.46 -0.51
C LEU A 31 9.62 -4.65 0.61
N VAL A 32 8.30 -4.77 0.73
CA VAL A 32 7.52 -4.11 1.79
C VAL A 32 8.01 -4.58 3.15
N ASN A 33 8.15 -5.89 3.39
CA ASN A 33 8.61 -6.40 4.68
C ASN A 33 10.03 -5.93 5.03
N ALA A 34 10.94 -5.85 4.06
CA ALA A 34 12.29 -5.34 4.26
C ALA A 34 12.28 -3.85 4.68
N LYS A 35 11.51 -3.00 3.98
CA LYS A 35 11.35 -1.58 4.32
C LYS A 35 10.59 -1.38 5.63
N LEU A 36 9.61 -2.25 5.91
CA LEU A 36 8.73 -2.18 7.07
C LEU A 36 9.51 -2.32 8.38
N PHE A 37 10.51 -3.21 8.46
CA PHE A 37 11.34 -3.35 9.66
C PHE A 37 11.95 -2.03 10.15
N LEU A 38 12.18 -1.09 9.23
CA LEU A 38 12.73 0.23 9.51
C LEU A 38 11.62 1.27 9.77
N ALA A 39 10.52 1.18 9.01
CA ALA A 39 9.38 2.08 9.09
C ALA A 39 8.55 1.94 10.37
N LEU A 40 8.46 0.73 10.95
CA LEU A 40 7.64 0.48 12.15
C LEU A 40 8.09 1.27 13.38
N SER A 41 9.39 1.59 13.45
CA SER A 41 10.01 2.31 14.57
C SER A 41 10.26 3.80 14.28
N ASN A 42 9.97 4.29 13.07
CA ASN A 42 10.32 5.65 12.66
C ASN A 42 9.17 6.33 11.90
N ASN A 43 8.67 7.45 12.45
CA ASN A 43 7.56 8.20 11.88
C ASN A 43 7.88 8.84 10.53
N ALA A 44 9.11 9.34 10.33
CA ALA A 44 9.51 9.95 9.07
C ALA A 44 9.52 8.91 7.93
N VAL A 45 10.07 7.71 8.16
CA VAL A 45 10.08 6.62 7.16
C VAL A 45 8.66 6.15 6.84
N TRP A 46 7.78 6.11 7.84
CA TRP A 46 6.38 5.76 7.63
C TRP A 46 5.63 6.79 6.82
N ALA A 47 5.77 8.07 7.17
CA ALA A 47 5.20 9.18 6.42
C ALA A 47 5.69 9.19 4.98
N ASP A 48 6.98 8.92 4.77
CA ASP A 48 7.58 8.81 3.45
C ASP A 48 6.98 7.66 2.63
N GLY A 49 6.67 6.54 3.28
CA GLY A 49 5.93 5.42 2.70
C GLY A 49 4.50 5.79 2.31
N LEU A 50 3.79 6.59 3.10
CA LEU A 50 2.46 7.10 2.74
C LEU A 50 2.54 8.08 1.57
N LEU A 51 3.53 8.97 1.60
CA LEU A 51 3.70 10.07 0.65
C LEU A 51 3.88 9.59 -0.79
N VAL A 52 4.56 8.45 -1.00
CA VAL A 52 4.75 7.88 -2.34
C VAL A 52 3.48 7.27 -2.95
N PHE A 53 2.45 6.97 -2.15
CA PHE A 53 1.17 6.46 -2.62
C PHE A 53 0.08 7.54 -2.73
N TYR A 54 0.20 8.66 -2.01
CA TYR A 54 -0.81 9.72 -1.94
C TYR A 54 -1.32 10.16 -3.31
N GLU A 55 -0.43 10.57 -4.20
CA GLU A 55 -0.78 11.07 -5.53
C GLU A 55 -1.43 10.00 -6.42
N VAL A 56 -1.04 8.73 -6.24
CA VAL A 56 -1.59 7.60 -6.99
C VAL A 56 -3.05 7.39 -6.59
N PHE A 57 -3.35 7.34 -5.29
CA PHE A 57 -4.72 7.23 -4.80
C PHE A 57 -5.56 8.45 -5.22
N ARG A 58 -5.00 9.66 -5.09
CA ARG A 58 -5.69 10.90 -5.47
C ARG A 58 -6.10 10.91 -6.94
N LEU A 59 -5.21 10.50 -7.83
CA LEU A 59 -5.51 10.39 -9.26
C LEU A 59 -6.61 9.37 -9.53
N LEU A 60 -6.50 8.16 -8.97
CA LEU A 60 -7.48 7.09 -9.20
C LEU A 60 -8.86 7.43 -8.62
N GLU A 61 -8.92 8.08 -7.46
CA GLU A 61 -10.16 8.56 -6.86
C GLU A 61 -10.81 9.68 -7.67
N ASN A 62 -9.99 10.59 -8.24
CA ASN A 62 -10.48 11.58 -9.18
C ASN A 62 -11.08 10.91 -10.42
N ALA A 63 -10.38 9.96 -11.04
CA ALA A 63 -10.86 9.23 -12.22
C ALA A 63 -12.18 8.48 -11.94
N MET A 64 -12.30 7.80 -10.80
CA MET A 64 -13.56 7.16 -10.38
C MET A 64 -14.72 8.15 -10.20
N THR A 65 -14.42 9.42 -9.90
CA THR A 65 -15.42 10.48 -9.69
C THR A 65 -15.80 11.18 -11.00
N THR A 66 -14.83 11.44 -11.88
CA THR A 66 -15.00 12.22 -13.12
C THR A 66 -15.55 11.38 -14.26
N LEU A 67 -15.15 10.10 -14.36
CA LEU A 67 -15.61 9.18 -15.41
C LEU A 67 -17.00 8.59 -15.12
N LYS A 68 -17.97 9.43 -14.74
CA LYS A 68 -19.35 9.02 -14.41
C LYS A 68 -19.97 8.23 -15.55
N GLY A 69 -20.68 7.15 -15.21
CA GLY A 69 -21.32 6.25 -16.19
C GLY A 69 -20.38 5.24 -16.85
N SER A 70 -19.06 5.33 -16.64
CA SER A 70 -18.11 4.30 -17.10
C SER A 70 -18.00 3.12 -16.11
N SER A 71 -17.39 2.02 -16.57
CA SER A 71 -17.03 0.89 -15.69
C SER A 71 -16.07 1.28 -14.56
N VAL A 72 -15.22 2.30 -14.75
CA VAL A 72 -14.30 2.79 -13.71
C VAL A 72 -15.08 3.39 -12.55
N HIS A 73 -16.16 4.12 -12.83
CA HIS A 73 -17.01 4.73 -11.81
C HIS A 73 -17.68 3.71 -10.89
N GLN A 74 -17.93 2.48 -11.36
CA GLN A 74 -18.53 1.42 -10.55
C GLN A 74 -17.68 1.06 -9.31
N PHE A 75 -16.37 1.37 -9.34
CA PHE A 75 -15.46 1.16 -8.22
C PHE A 75 -15.47 2.29 -7.19
N ASN A 76 -16.23 3.38 -7.42
CA ASN A 76 -16.45 4.44 -6.44
C ASN A 76 -17.38 3.98 -5.31
N ILE A 77 -16.89 3.03 -4.51
CA ILE A 77 -17.63 2.39 -3.43
C ILE A 77 -17.54 3.27 -2.19
N GLU A 78 -18.69 3.60 -1.61
CA GLU A 78 -18.77 4.34 -0.34
C GLU A 78 -17.86 3.72 0.74
N GLY A 79 -17.07 4.58 1.38
CA GLY A 79 -16.13 4.16 2.41
C GLY A 79 -14.78 3.64 1.88
N LEU A 80 -14.53 3.61 0.56
CA LEU A 80 -13.20 3.29 0.04
C LEU A 80 -12.26 4.48 -0.01
N ALA A 81 -12.70 5.67 -0.45
CA ALA A 81 -11.84 6.83 -0.70
C ALA A 81 -10.86 7.14 0.45
N ARG A 82 -9.58 7.36 0.11
CA ARG A 82 -8.46 7.53 1.04
C ARG A 82 -7.70 8.84 0.86
N THR A 83 -7.94 9.64 -0.18
CA THR A 83 -7.17 10.88 -0.41
C THR A 83 -7.14 11.77 0.84
N GLU A 84 -8.29 12.10 1.41
CA GLU A 84 -8.38 12.90 2.65
C GLU A 84 -7.70 12.20 3.83
N ALA A 85 -7.80 10.87 3.90
CA ALA A 85 -7.17 10.09 4.94
C ALA A 85 -5.63 10.12 4.85
N PHE A 86 -5.07 10.14 3.63
CA PHE A 86 -3.65 10.37 3.41
C PHE A 86 -3.24 11.77 3.85
N GLU A 87 -4.02 12.79 3.52
CA GLU A 87 -3.72 14.18 3.90
C GLU A 87 -3.70 14.36 5.42
N LEU A 88 -4.64 13.74 6.13
CA LEU A 88 -4.69 13.72 7.60
C LEU A 88 -3.46 13.06 8.21
N ASP A 89 -3.06 11.88 7.72
CA ASP A 89 -1.89 11.18 8.23
C ASP A 89 -0.58 11.91 7.87
N LEU A 90 -0.46 12.45 6.67
CA LEU A 90 0.70 13.23 6.25
C LEU A 90 0.83 14.52 7.04
N ALA A 91 -0.26 15.25 7.28
CA ALA A 91 -0.25 16.42 8.16
C ALA A 91 0.13 16.08 9.60
N TYR A 92 -0.29 14.92 10.10
CA TYR A 92 0.10 14.43 11.41
C TYR A 92 1.60 14.14 11.51
N TYR A 93 2.20 13.51 10.49
CA TYR A 93 3.61 13.10 10.56
C TYR A 93 4.61 14.15 10.06
N LEU A 94 4.24 14.95 9.07
CA LEU A 94 5.12 15.92 8.39
C LEU A 94 4.79 17.39 8.76
N GLY A 95 3.69 17.62 9.47
CA GLY A 95 3.19 18.95 9.83
C GLY A 95 2.11 19.46 8.86
N VAL A 96 1.27 20.39 9.30
CA VAL A 96 0.11 20.90 8.54
C VAL A 96 0.47 21.52 7.18
N ASP A 97 1.70 22.02 7.05
CA ASP A 97 2.22 22.68 5.86
C ASP A 97 3.03 21.75 4.94
N TRP A 98 2.91 20.43 5.10
CA TRP A 98 3.73 19.44 4.38
C TRP A 98 3.66 19.58 2.85
N THR A 99 2.57 20.15 2.32
CA THR A 99 2.38 20.37 0.89
C THR A 99 3.22 21.52 0.32
N LYS A 100 3.67 22.49 1.14
CA LYS A 100 4.36 23.70 0.66
C LYS A 100 5.66 23.41 -0.09
N THR A 101 6.35 22.33 0.29
CA THR A 101 7.63 21.91 -0.30
C THR A 101 7.54 20.51 -0.88
N TYR A 102 6.32 19.98 -1.03
CA TYR A 102 6.13 18.62 -1.53
C TYR A 102 6.17 18.61 -3.05
N GLU A 103 7.08 17.79 -3.58
CA GLU A 103 7.07 17.39 -4.99
C GLU A 103 7.01 15.85 -5.08
N PRO A 104 6.16 15.30 -5.97
CA PRO A 104 6.15 13.87 -6.22
C PRO A 104 7.51 13.40 -6.74
N ARG A 105 7.96 12.24 -6.27
CA ARG A 105 9.22 11.65 -6.74
C ARG A 105 9.15 11.30 -8.21
N GLU A 106 10.30 11.23 -8.88
CA GLU A 106 10.39 10.77 -10.26
C GLU A 106 9.68 9.41 -10.48
N SER A 107 9.85 8.45 -9.57
CA SER A 107 9.14 7.16 -9.63
C SER A 107 7.62 7.30 -9.54
N VAL A 108 7.13 8.26 -8.74
CA VAL A 108 5.70 8.57 -8.61
C VAL A 108 5.22 9.30 -9.86
N VAL A 109 5.97 10.28 -10.37
CA VAL A 109 5.67 10.99 -11.62
C VAL A 109 5.53 10.01 -12.79
N LYS A 110 6.47 9.07 -12.93
CA LYS A 110 6.41 8.00 -13.95
C LYS A 110 5.14 7.16 -13.82
N TYR A 111 4.75 6.82 -12.58
CA TYR A 111 3.49 6.11 -12.31
C TYR A 111 2.28 6.96 -12.75
N LEU A 112 2.21 8.22 -12.33
CA LEU A 112 1.11 9.12 -12.68
C LEU A 112 1.01 9.35 -14.19
N MET A 113 2.14 9.46 -14.90
CA MET A 113 2.15 9.57 -16.36
C MET A 113 1.52 8.35 -17.03
N HIS A 114 1.84 7.15 -16.55
CA HIS A 114 1.20 5.92 -17.04
C HIS A 114 -0.31 5.92 -16.78
N LEU A 115 -0.74 6.28 -15.57
CA LEU A 115 -2.16 6.35 -15.24
C LEU A 115 -2.93 7.38 -16.05
N ARG A 116 -2.36 8.59 -16.25
CA ARG A 116 -2.97 9.63 -17.11
C ARG A 116 -3.06 9.20 -18.56
N HIS A 117 -2.08 8.43 -19.03
CA HIS A 117 -2.15 7.85 -20.38
C HIS A 117 -3.35 6.89 -20.48
N LEU A 118 -3.48 5.94 -19.56
CA LEU A 118 -4.63 5.01 -19.53
C LEU A 118 -5.96 5.75 -19.40
N GLU A 119 -6.05 6.73 -18.51
CA GLU A 119 -7.25 7.57 -18.33
C GLU A 119 -7.70 8.23 -19.63
N LYS A 120 -6.76 8.60 -20.51
CA LYS A 120 -7.06 9.24 -21.80
C LYS A 120 -7.34 8.23 -22.92
N THR A 121 -6.63 7.11 -22.96
CA THR A 121 -6.64 6.19 -24.12
C THR A 121 -7.50 4.96 -23.91
N GLU A 122 -7.47 4.36 -22.72
CA GLU A 122 -8.20 3.12 -22.42
C GLU A 122 -8.59 3.08 -20.93
N PRO A 123 -9.57 3.92 -20.49
CA PRO A 123 -9.83 4.18 -19.07
C PRO A 123 -10.18 2.93 -18.27
N ILE A 124 -10.78 1.92 -18.92
CA ILE A 124 -11.12 0.63 -18.31
C ILE A 124 -9.92 -0.04 -17.64
N LEU A 125 -8.70 0.18 -18.12
CA LEU A 125 -7.48 -0.41 -17.56
C LEU A 125 -7.09 0.16 -16.19
N LEU A 126 -7.62 1.32 -15.81
CA LEU A 126 -7.47 1.87 -14.45
C LEU A 126 -8.06 0.96 -13.38
N VAL A 127 -9.03 0.10 -13.75
CA VAL A 127 -9.63 -0.88 -12.84
C VAL A 127 -8.59 -1.82 -12.23
N ALA A 128 -7.54 -2.19 -12.96
CA ALA A 128 -6.47 -3.02 -12.41
C ALA A 128 -5.77 -2.34 -11.22
N TYR A 129 -5.52 -1.04 -11.34
CA TYR A 129 -4.85 -0.22 -10.32
C TYR A 129 -5.73 -0.01 -9.09
N ILE A 130 -6.97 0.39 -9.32
CA ILE A 130 -7.97 0.57 -8.26
C ILE A 130 -8.12 -0.75 -7.49
N TYR A 131 -8.37 -1.85 -8.20
CA TYR A 131 -8.58 -3.15 -7.59
C TYR A 131 -7.40 -3.58 -6.71
N HIS A 132 -6.18 -3.62 -7.26
CA HIS A 132 -5.02 -4.13 -6.52
C HIS A 132 -4.59 -3.22 -5.37
N LEU A 133 -4.62 -1.90 -5.53
CA LEU A 133 -4.24 -0.97 -4.46
C LEU A 133 -5.22 -1.02 -3.29
N TYR A 134 -6.53 -1.00 -3.55
CA TYR A 134 -7.52 -1.12 -2.48
C TYR A 134 -7.54 -2.51 -1.83
N MET A 135 -7.42 -3.58 -2.62
CA MET A 135 -7.30 -4.94 -2.07
C MET A 135 -6.06 -5.10 -1.19
N GLY A 136 -4.94 -4.50 -1.59
CA GLY A 136 -3.71 -4.42 -0.81
C GLY A 136 -3.91 -3.65 0.50
N LEU A 137 -4.56 -2.49 0.46
CA LEU A 137 -4.82 -1.68 1.65
C LEU A 137 -5.76 -2.36 2.65
N LEU A 138 -6.83 -2.99 2.16
CA LEU A 138 -7.82 -3.74 2.96
C LEU A 138 -7.29 -5.08 3.51
N SER A 139 -6.07 -5.48 3.11
CA SER A 139 -5.44 -6.73 3.52
C SER A 139 -4.06 -6.45 4.15
N GLY A 140 -3.04 -6.24 3.32
CA GLY A 140 -1.67 -5.93 3.75
C GLY A 140 -1.61 -4.67 4.61
N GLY A 141 -2.28 -3.58 4.21
CA GLY A 141 -2.30 -2.33 4.98
C GLY A 141 -2.78 -2.51 6.43
N GLN A 142 -3.77 -3.37 6.65
CA GLN A 142 -4.27 -3.70 8.00
C GLN A 142 -3.24 -4.48 8.83
N ILE A 143 -2.46 -5.36 8.19
CA ILE A 143 -1.36 -6.07 8.84
C ILE A 143 -0.26 -5.06 9.22
N LEU A 144 0.10 -4.13 8.32
CA LEU A 144 1.07 -3.09 8.59
C LEU A 144 0.66 -2.21 9.76
N ARG A 145 -0.61 -1.78 9.80
CA ARG A 145 -1.20 -1.03 10.92
C ARG A 145 -1.02 -1.76 12.25
N LYS A 146 -1.42 -3.04 12.30
CA LYS A 146 -1.31 -3.87 13.52
C LYS A 146 0.14 -3.98 13.99
N LYS A 147 1.07 -4.26 13.07
CA LYS A 147 2.51 -4.33 13.38
C LYS A 147 3.04 -3.01 13.93
N ARG A 148 2.61 -1.87 13.37
CA ARG A 148 3.03 -0.53 13.79
C ARG A 148 2.54 -0.20 15.21
N ILE A 149 1.26 -0.45 15.49
CA ILE A 149 0.68 -0.27 16.83
C ILE A 149 1.39 -1.16 17.86
N MET A 150 1.74 -2.39 17.49
CA MET A 150 2.48 -3.30 18.37
C MET A 150 3.89 -2.77 18.66
N ALA A 151 4.61 -2.33 17.63
CA ALA A 151 5.95 -1.77 17.76
C ALA A 151 5.96 -0.49 18.61
N SER A 152 4.97 0.40 18.45
CA SER A 152 4.89 1.63 19.24
C SER A 152 4.64 1.38 20.72
N LYS A 153 3.92 0.29 21.07
CA LYS A 153 3.69 -0.10 22.48
C LYS A 153 4.94 -0.65 23.17
N LEU A 154 5.89 -1.20 22.41
CA LEU A 154 7.13 -1.79 22.94
C LEU A 154 8.26 -0.76 23.11
N ASN A 155 8.12 0.42 22.51
CA ASN A 155 9.08 1.51 22.66
C ASN A 155 8.86 2.23 24.02
N PHE A 156 9.52 1.75 25.07
CA PHE A 156 9.50 2.33 26.42
C PHE A 156 9.95 3.81 26.50
N PHE A 157 10.59 4.33 25.45
CA PHE A 157 11.14 5.70 25.39
C PHE A 157 10.26 6.70 24.62
N THR A 158 9.22 6.24 23.91
CA THR A 158 8.31 7.15 23.21
C THR A 158 7.04 7.30 24.01
N LYS A 159 7.02 8.26 24.96
CA LYS A 159 5.76 8.77 25.52
C LYS A 159 4.97 9.43 24.40
N THR A 160 4.06 8.68 23.77
CA THR A 160 3.03 9.29 22.94
C THR A 160 1.99 9.91 23.87
N ASN A 161 2.23 11.16 24.29
CA ASN A 161 1.18 11.98 24.88
C ASN A 161 0.12 12.23 23.79
N GLY A 162 -1.05 11.58 23.89
CA GLY A 162 -2.14 11.84 22.95
C GLY A 162 -3.28 10.84 23.04
N SER A 163 -4.34 11.22 23.75
CA SER A 163 -5.60 10.51 23.97
C SER A 163 -6.52 10.50 22.74
N ASN A 164 -6.07 9.95 21.60
CA ASN A 164 -6.98 9.57 20.51
C ASN A 164 -6.37 8.45 19.63
N PRO A 165 -6.90 7.21 19.65
CA PRO A 165 -6.27 6.04 19.01
C PRO A 165 -6.23 6.07 17.47
N ILE A 166 -6.75 7.12 16.83
CA ILE A 166 -6.92 7.22 15.37
C ILE A 166 -5.83 8.08 14.69
N LYS A 167 -5.20 9.03 15.39
CA LYS A 167 -4.25 9.96 14.78
C LYS A 167 -3.02 9.22 14.20
N GLY A 168 -2.70 9.47 12.94
CA GLY A 168 -1.59 8.83 12.22
C GLY A 168 -1.92 7.43 11.66
N TYR A 169 -3.19 7.03 11.68
CA TYR A 169 -3.66 5.77 11.11
C TYR A 169 -4.89 5.92 10.21
N SER A 170 -5.27 7.15 9.83
CA SER A 170 -6.46 7.48 9.05
C SER A 170 -6.52 6.72 7.72
N VAL A 171 -5.40 6.54 7.02
CA VAL A 171 -5.35 5.79 5.74
C VAL A 171 -5.82 4.33 5.90
N THR A 172 -5.62 3.75 7.08
CA THR A 172 -6.00 2.37 7.39
C THR A 172 -7.25 2.25 8.24
N ASP A 173 -7.87 3.37 8.60
CA ASP A 173 -9.12 3.42 9.33
C ASP A 173 -10.30 3.60 8.36
N PHE A 174 -11.17 2.59 8.35
CA PHE A 174 -12.36 2.57 7.50
C PHE A 174 -13.63 2.92 8.29
N GLY A 175 -13.48 3.43 9.52
CA GLY A 175 -14.57 3.84 10.39
C GLY A 175 -15.59 2.73 10.61
N ARG A 176 -16.86 3.02 10.32
CA ARG A 176 -17.98 2.07 10.47
C ARG A 176 -18.05 1.00 9.38
N HIS A 177 -17.26 1.10 8.31
CA HIS A 177 -17.35 0.19 7.17
C HIS A 177 -16.65 -1.14 7.45
N SER A 178 -17.33 -2.26 7.18
CA SER A 178 -16.73 -3.59 7.33
C SER A 178 -15.70 -3.86 6.23
N LEU A 179 -14.46 -4.12 6.64
CA LEU A 179 -13.37 -4.50 5.73
C LEU A 179 -13.70 -5.74 4.90
N TYR A 180 -14.46 -6.68 5.47
CA TYR A 180 -14.92 -7.87 4.76
C TYR A 180 -15.88 -7.50 3.62
N GLN A 181 -16.89 -6.68 3.92
CA GLN A 181 -17.89 -6.24 2.94
C GLN A 181 -17.26 -5.40 1.84
N LEU A 182 -16.34 -4.49 2.17
CA LEU A 182 -15.61 -3.69 1.17
C LEU A 182 -14.81 -4.58 0.21
N LYS A 183 -14.07 -5.57 0.72
CA LYS A 183 -13.34 -6.53 -0.11
C LYS A 183 -14.26 -7.42 -0.93
N GLN A 184 -15.43 -7.79 -0.42
CA GLN A 184 -16.41 -8.58 -1.16
C GLN A 184 -17.01 -7.75 -2.30
N LYS A 185 -17.40 -6.50 -2.03
CA LYS A 185 -17.96 -5.59 -3.03
C LYS A 185 -16.96 -5.31 -4.16
N LEU A 186 -15.69 -5.01 -3.84
CA LEU A 186 -14.64 -4.84 -4.85
C LEU A 186 -14.46 -6.07 -5.76
N ARG A 187 -14.49 -7.28 -5.19
CA ARG A 187 -14.40 -8.52 -5.98
C ARG A 187 -15.63 -8.75 -6.84
N ALA A 188 -16.82 -8.57 -6.27
CA ALA A 188 -18.08 -8.74 -7.00
C ALA A 188 -18.16 -7.77 -8.18
N THR A 189 -17.88 -6.48 -7.95
CA THR A 189 -17.85 -5.46 -9.01
C THR A 189 -16.87 -5.82 -10.13
N LEU A 190 -15.66 -6.31 -9.79
CA LEU A 190 -14.69 -6.76 -10.79
C LEU A 190 -15.17 -7.99 -11.56
N ASP A 191 -15.71 -8.99 -10.86
CA ASP A 191 -16.14 -10.25 -11.46
C ASP A 191 -17.37 -10.03 -12.37
N GLU A 192 -18.29 -9.15 -11.98
CA GLU A 192 -19.44 -8.72 -12.79
C GLU A 192 -19.01 -7.93 -14.02
N LEU A 193 -18.11 -6.96 -13.86
CA LEU A 193 -17.54 -6.21 -14.98
C LEU A 193 -16.88 -7.15 -15.98
N ALA A 194 -16.12 -8.15 -15.52
CA ALA A 194 -15.45 -9.09 -16.41
C ALA A 194 -16.41 -9.93 -17.26
N LEU A 195 -17.69 -10.05 -16.89
CA LEU A 195 -18.67 -10.74 -17.74
C LEU A 195 -19.01 -9.94 -19.02
N THR A 196 -18.81 -8.62 -19.01
CA THR A 196 -19.12 -7.75 -20.15
C THR A 196 -17.93 -7.47 -21.06
N LEU A 197 -16.72 -7.86 -20.65
CA LEU A 197 -15.49 -7.60 -21.38
C LEU A 197 -15.15 -8.73 -22.36
N ASP A 198 -14.61 -8.35 -23.52
CA ASP A 198 -13.96 -9.28 -24.44
C ASP A 198 -12.64 -9.83 -23.85
N ASP A 199 -12.11 -10.87 -24.49
CA ASP A 199 -10.90 -11.57 -24.02
C ASP A 199 -9.63 -10.72 -24.21
N GLU A 200 -9.60 -9.78 -25.16
CA GLU A 200 -8.46 -8.87 -25.37
C GLU A 200 -8.33 -7.87 -24.21
N THR A 201 -9.44 -7.23 -23.83
CA THR A 201 -9.51 -6.29 -22.70
C THR A 201 -9.17 -6.98 -21.39
N LYS A 202 -9.63 -8.23 -21.20
CA LYS A 202 -9.24 -9.06 -20.04
C LYS A 202 -7.74 -9.32 -20.03
N LEU A 203 -7.13 -9.64 -21.17
CA LEU A 203 -5.69 -9.87 -21.25
C LEU A 203 -4.92 -8.60 -20.86
N LYS A 204 -5.31 -7.44 -21.41
CA LYS A 204 -4.73 -6.13 -21.04
C LYS A 204 -4.86 -5.83 -19.55
N LEU A 205 -6.02 -6.15 -18.93
CA LEU A 205 -6.20 -6.01 -17.47
C LEU A 205 -5.27 -6.93 -16.67
N LEU A 206 -4.98 -8.14 -17.15
CA LEU A 206 -4.01 -9.04 -16.52
C LEU A 206 -2.57 -8.53 -16.67
N GLU A 207 -2.22 -7.94 -17.80
CA GLU A 207 -0.93 -7.31 -18.03
C GLU A 207 -0.73 -6.07 -17.14
N GLU A 208 -1.72 -5.18 -17.13
CA GLU A 208 -1.72 -4.00 -16.26
C GLU A 208 -1.74 -4.41 -14.78
N SER A 209 -2.41 -5.50 -14.41
CA SER A 209 -2.33 -6.06 -13.06
C SER A 209 -0.89 -6.38 -12.65
N ARG A 210 -0.06 -6.93 -13.53
CA ARG A 210 1.36 -7.16 -13.24
C ARG A 210 2.12 -5.85 -13.14
N ARG A 211 1.82 -4.90 -14.04
CA ARG A 211 2.43 -3.56 -14.08
C ARG A 211 2.17 -2.75 -12.81
N VAL A 212 0.99 -2.88 -12.19
CA VAL A 212 0.66 -2.31 -10.87
C VAL A 212 1.75 -2.68 -9.86
N PHE A 213 2.09 -3.96 -9.74
CA PHE A 213 3.10 -4.41 -8.78
C PHE A 213 4.50 -3.91 -9.13
N LEU A 214 4.85 -3.86 -10.42
CA LEU A 214 6.14 -3.31 -10.87
C LEU A 214 6.28 -1.83 -10.48
N LEU A 215 5.26 -1.01 -10.79
CA LEU A 215 5.25 0.41 -10.45
C LEU A 215 5.20 0.64 -8.93
N ASN A 216 4.40 -0.14 -8.21
CA ASN A 216 4.38 -0.12 -6.73
C ASN A 216 5.78 -0.42 -6.17
N ASN A 217 6.49 -1.40 -6.73
CA ASN A 217 7.84 -1.74 -6.29
C ASN A 217 8.84 -0.62 -6.57
N GLU A 218 8.74 0.08 -7.70
CA GLU A 218 9.58 1.25 -7.99
C GLU A 218 9.36 2.36 -6.94
N ILE A 219 8.11 2.72 -6.65
CA ILE A 219 7.83 3.78 -5.67
C ILE A 219 8.19 3.36 -4.23
N ILE A 220 8.02 2.09 -3.85
CA ILE A 220 8.44 1.58 -2.52
C ILE A 220 9.97 1.59 -2.39
N LYS A 221 10.71 1.24 -3.44
CA LYS A 221 12.18 1.33 -3.43
C LYS A 221 12.66 2.75 -3.16
N SER A 222 11.95 3.74 -3.70
CA SER A 222 12.27 5.15 -3.53
C SER A 222 12.15 5.67 -2.09
N VAL A 223 11.46 4.94 -1.20
CA VAL A 223 11.23 5.34 0.21
C VAL A 223 12.53 5.67 0.92
N ARG A 224 12.65 6.92 1.38
CA ARG A 224 13.82 7.52 2.04
C ARG A 224 13.87 7.18 3.53
N GLY A 225 15.00 7.52 4.17
CA GLY A 225 15.23 7.38 5.60
C GLY A 225 15.53 5.94 6.07
N THR A 226 15.42 4.93 5.20
CA THR A 226 15.72 3.55 5.55
C THR A 226 17.20 3.34 5.90
N THR A 227 18.12 3.94 5.15
CA THR A 227 19.57 3.80 5.36
C THR A 227 20.02 4.39 6.70
N THR A 228 19.53 5.56 7.06
CA THR A 228 19.84 6.22 8.33
C THR A 228 19.42 5.36 9.53
N VAL A 229 18.22 4.75 9.47
CA VAL A 229 17.75 3.86 10.54
C VAL A 229 18.62 2.61 10.66
N VAL A 230 19.09 2.03 9.55
CA VAL A 230 20.01 0.88 9.57
C VAL A 230 21.33 1.24 10.23
N LEU A 231 21.95 2.36 9.84
CA LEU A 231 23.23 2.81 10.40
C LEU A 231 23.14 3.05 11.92
N LEU A 232 22.08 3.71 12.39
CA LEU A 232 21.85 3.93 13.82
C LEU A 232 21.67 2.63 14.59
N LYS A 233 20.93 1.65 14.03
CA LYS A 233 20.77 0.33 14.65
C LYS A 233 22.09 -0.44 14.72
N LEU A 234 22.91 -0.41 13.67
CA LEU A 234 24.23 -1.05 13.66
C LEU A 234 25.18 -0.40 14.66
N LEU A 235 25.18 0.93 14.75
CA LEU A 235 25.95 1.67 15.75
C LEU A 235 25.53 1.29 17.18
N PHE A 236 24.23 1.20 17.44
CA PHE A 236 23.72 0.77 18.74
C PHE A 236 24.17 -0.66 19.10
N ILE A 237 24.07 -1.60 18.15
CA ILE A 237 24.54 -2.98 18.35
C ILE A 237 26.05 -3.00 18.63
N LEU A 238 26.83 -2.23 17.87
CA LEU A 238 28.28 -2.12 18.08
C LEU A 238 28.60 -1.60 19.50
N VAL A 239 27.91 -0.55 19.95
CA VAL A 239 28.07 -0.01 21.31
C VAL A 239 27.73 -1.05 22.37
N VAL A 240 26.63 -1.79 22.21
CA VAL A 240 26.25 -2.87 23.13
C VAL A 240 27.30 -3.97 23.17
N VAL A 241 27.80 -4.41 22.01
CA VAL A 241 28.87 -5.42 21.93
C VAL A 241 30.15 -4.94 22.62
N VAL A 242 30.52 -3.68 22.41
CA VAL A 242 31.68 -3.06 23.08
C VAL A 242 31.49 -3.02 24.60
N ILE A 243 30.32 -2.60 25.08
CA ILE A 243 29.99 -2.58 26.52
C ILE A 243 30.08 -3.99 27.11
N LEU A 244 29.45 -4.99 26.46
CA LEU A 244 29.49 -6.38 26.92
C LEU A 244 30.92 -6.94 26.94
N TYR A 245 31.74 -6.59 25.96
CA TYR A 245 33.16 -6.97 25.91
C TYR A 245 33.95 -6.33 27.05
N PHE A 246 33.76 -5.03 27.33
CA PHE A 246 34.39 -4.38 28.49
C PHE A 246 33.94 -4.98 29.82
N CYS A 247 32.65 -5.26 29.99
CA CYS A 247 32.13 -5.96 31.17
C CYS A 247 32.78 -7.33 31.33
N TYR A 248 32.93 -8.10 30.25
CA TYR A 248 33.62 -9.38 30.26
C TYR A 248 35.08 -9.24 30.71
N LEU A 249 35.82 -8.26 30.19
CA LEU A 249 37.22 -8.01 30.58
C LEU A 249 37.33 -7.60 32.06
N LEU A 250 36.42 -6.77 32.56
CA LEU A 250 36.38 -6.37 33.96
C LEU A 250 36.10 -7.57 34.87
N CYS A 251 35.12 -8.42 34.53
CA CYS A 251 34.84 -9.64 35.29
C CYS A 251 36.02 -10.63 35.28
N LYS A 252 36.76 -10.72 34.17
CA LYS A 252 37.95 -11.58 34.07
C LYS A 252 39.13 -11.08 34.92
N ASN A 253 39.29 -9.77 35.09
CA ASN A 253 40.39 -9.19 35.87
C ASN A 253 40.11 -9.13 37.38
N ILE A 254 38.89 -9.41 37.83
CA ILE A 254 38.48 -9.43 39.25
C ILE A 254 38.45 -10.88 39.81
N ALA A 255 38.51 -11.89 38.94
CA ALA A 255 38.58 -13.32 39.29
C ALA A 255 40.04 -13.81 39.27
#